data_AF-A0A7V9BT47-F1
#
_entry.id   AF-A0A7V9BT47-F1
#
_cell.length_a   1.000
_cell.length_b   1.000
_cell.length_c   1.000
_cell.angle_alpha   90.00
_cell.angle_beta   90.00
_cell.angle_gamma   90.00
#
_symmetry.space_group_name_H-M   'P 1'
#
loop_
_entity.id
_entity.type
_entity.pdbx_description
1 polymer ?
#
loop_
_entity_poly.entity_id
_entity_poly.type
_entity_poly.pdbx_seq_one_letter_code
_entity_poly.pdbx_strand_id
1 'polypeptide(L)'
;MSASFSIVHNLRTRVRLVVPSLKGAPDACLALVETLLDELGVRSASANDATGSVTLHFDPLRMPAQNLLDRFGAIVADLPRRASWLGDSPSLDQRIPGKTTFRVEGMTCASCAMRVETALGKVPGVSSATVNLATHKATVQGDATFEALSAAVSGAGYDLVDPRPKGQARTFRVEGMTCSSCATRVEAALSGVAGVESATVNLANHKATVKGSAPDAALIAAVEAAGYGLHPVALVERPDDVRVRERSHLKDLLRKLVISAALSLPVLAISMLELAFPGARIVQLVLTTPVVFWAGRQFFVVAYKLARGGSANMDTLIAIGTGAAYAYSVFELATG
;
A
#
# COMPACT_ATOMS: atom_id res chain seq x y z
N MET A 1 -2.12 -34.30 15.56
CA MET A 1 -1.41 -33.32 16.40
C MET A 1 -2.09 -31.98 16.21
N SER A 2 -2.85 -31.53 17.20
CA SER A 2 -3.65 -30.30 17.14
C SER A 2 -2.71 -29.11 16.97
N ALA A 3 -2.87 -28.35 15.88
CA ALA A 3 -2.14 -27.11 15.68
C ALA A 3 -2.34 -26.20 16.89
N SER A 4 -1.24 -25.88 17.59
CA SER A 4 -1.29 -25.11 18.84
C SER A 4 -1.41 -23.62 18.50
N PHE A 5 -2.63 -23.09 18.50
CA PHE A 5 -2.87 -21.65 18.42
C PHE A 5 -3.53 -21.17 19.72
N SER A 6 -3.22 -19.95 20.13
CA SER A 6 -3.84 -19.30 21.29
C SER A 6 -4.66 -18.08 20.87
N ILE A 7 -5.84 -17.93 21.46
CA ILE A 7 -6.71 -16.78 21.18
C ILE A 7 -6.28 -15.63 22.08
N VAL A 8 -5.84 -14.52 21.48
CA VAL A 8 -5.44 -13.33 22.23
C VAL A 8 -6.65 -12.41 22.44
N HIS A 9 -7.45 -12.20 21.40
CA HIS A 9 -8.65 -11.36 21.46
C HIS A 9 -9.75 -11.95 20.58
N ASN A 10 -10.97 -12.03 21.11
CA ASN A 10 -12.16 -12.50 20.39
C ASN A 10 -13.26 -11.43 20.47
N LEU A 11 -13.39 -10.65 19.40
CA LEU A 11 -14.39 -9.60 19.25
C LEU A 11 -15.44 -10.03 18.22
N ARG A 12 -16.60 -9.36 18.23
CA ARG A 12 -17.79 -9.72 17.45
C ARG A 12 -17.57 -9.88 15.93
N THR A 13 -16.58 -9.18 15.36
CA THR A 13 -16.24 -9.20 13.93
C THR A 13 -14.75 -9.41 13.68
N ARG A 14 -13.97 -9.68 14.74
CA ARG A 14 -12.51 -9.75 14.66
C ARG A 14 -11.97 -10.73 15.69
N VAL A 15 -11.15 -11.67 15.24
CA VAL A 15 -10.42 -12.57 16.13
C VAL A 15 -8.92 -12.42 15.87
N ARG A 16 -8.15 -12.28 16.95
CA ARG A 16 -6.69 -12.28 16.91
C ARG A 16 -6.16 -13.54 17.58
N LEU A 17 -5.38 -14.29 16.84
CA LEU A 17 -4.77 -15.56 17.22
C LEU A 17 -3.24 -15.41 17.23
N VAL A 18 -2.56 -16.21 18.03
CA VAL A 18 -1.12 -16.41 17.94
C VAL A 18 -0.86 -17.85 17.57
N VAL A 19 -0.10 -18.03 16.50
CA VAL A 19 0.31 -19.31 15.97
C VAL A 19 1.85 -19.35 16.04
N PRO A 20 2.43 -20.02 17.05
CA PRO A 20 3.88 -20.03 17.26
C PRO A 20 4.66 -20.55 16.06
N SER A 21 4.09 -21.48 15.27
CA SER A 21 4.72 -22.04 14.08
C SER A 21 4.85 -21.06 12.91
N LEU A 22 4.24 -19.88 12.97
CA LEU A 22 4.40 -18.82 11.97
C LEU A 22 5.52 -17.83 12.30
N LYS A 23 6.11 -17.94 13.49
CA LYS A 23 7.13 -16.99 13.93
C LYS A 23 8.42 -17.17 13.12
N GLY A 24 8.84 -16.13 12.40
CA GLY A 24 10.02 -16.17 11.53
C GLY A 24 9.82 -16.95 10.22
N ALA A 25 8.57 -17.24 9.85
CA ALA A 25 8.22 -17.95 8.61
C ALA A 25 7.32 -17.06 7.73
N PRO A 26 7.90 -16.11 6.97
CA PRO A 26 7.14 -15.16 6.15
C PRO A 26 6.33 -15.87 5.05
N ASP A 27 6.89 -16.91 4.45
CA ASP A 27 6.23 -17.68 3.38
C ASP A 27 5.04 -18.47 3.92
N ALA A 28 5.16 -19.01 5.13
CA ALA A 28 4.05 -19.66 5.83
C ALA A 28 2.95 -18.66 6.21
N CYS A 29 3.31 -17.42 6.58
CA CYS A 29 2.35 -16.36 6.83
C CYS A 29 1.58 -15.99 5.55
N LEU A 30 2.27 -15.91 4.41
CA LEU A 30 1.67 -15.60 3.12
C LEU A 30 0.75 -16.73 2.65
N ALA A 31 1.22 -17.98 2.71
CA ALA A 31 0.44 -19.19 2.42
C ALA A 31 -0.85 -19.24 3.22
N LEU A 32 -0.72 -18.93 4.51
CA LEU A 32 -1.83 -18.93 5.43
C LEU A 32 -2.83 -17.83 5.03
N VAL A 33 -2.39 -16.60 4.81
CA VAL A 33 -3.30 -15.50 4.42
C VAL A 33 -4.03 -15.83 3.12
N GLU A 34 -3.35 -16.37 2.11
CA GLU A 34 -3.96 -16.78 0.84
C GLU A 34 -4.99 -17.90 1.04
N THR A 35 -4.63 -18.95 1.77
CA THR A 35 -5.54 -20.07 2.08
C THR A 35 -6.76 -19.62 2.89
N LEU A 36 -6.58 -18.71 3.84
CA LEU A 36 -7.66 -18.16 4.65
C LEU A 36 -8.64 -17.35 3.79
N LEU A 37 -8.14 -16.57 2.83
CA LEU A 37 -9.00 -15.77 1.96
C LEU A 37 -9.79 -16.66 0.99
N ASP A 38 -9.20 -17.74 0.48
CA ASP A 38 -9.85 -18.64 -0.47
C ASP A 38 -10.78 -19.68 0.16
N GLU A 39 -10.37 -20.36 1.23
CA GLU A 39 -11.14 -21.48 1.80
C GLU A 39 -12.13 -21.06 2.88
N LEU A 40 -11.86 -19.96 3.59
CA LEU A 40 -12.68 -19.51 4.73
C LEU A 40 -13.59 -18.31 4.39
N GLY A 41 -13.38 -17.62 3.27
CA GLY A 41 -14.22 -16.49 2.87
C GLY A 41 -14.25 -15.35 3.90
N VAL A 42 -13.16 -15.20 4.66
CA VAL A 42 -12.97 -14.11 5.62
C VAL A 42 -12.84 -12.77 4.88
N ARG A 43 -13.38 -11.69 5.46
CA ARG A 43 -13.39 -10.35 4.83
C ARG A 43 -11.98 -9.78 4.69
N SER A 44 -11.11 -10.07 5.64
CA SER A 44 -9.69 -9.82 5.55
C SER A 44 -8.92 -10.70 6.54
N ALA A 45 -7.71 -11.07 6.15
CA ALA A 45 -6.77 -11.80 6.98
C ALA A 45 -5.42 -11.09 6.93
N SER A 46 -4.73 -11.01 8.06
CA SER A 46 -3.37 -10.47 8.17
C SER A 46 -2.57 -11.36 9.11
N ALA A 47 -1.38 -11.75 8.70
CA ALA A 47 -0.43 -12.49 9.52
C ALA A 47 0.84 -11.66 9.70
N ASN A 48 1.42 -11.73 10.88
CA ASN A 48 2.68 -11.07 11.23
C ASN A 48 3.68 -12.15 11.65
N ASP A 49 4.74 -12.29 10.87
CA ASP A 49 5.82 -13.27 11.02
C ASP A 49 6.72 -12.98 12.23
N ALA A 50 6.98 -11.72 12.56
CA ALA A 50 7.78 -11.35 13.72
C ALA A 50 7.15 -11.81 15.06
N THR A 51 5.82 -11.80 15.12
CA THR A 51 5.04 -12.13 16.33
C THR A 51 4.30 -13.45 16.25
N GLY A 52 4.22 -14.07 15.07
CA GLY A 52 3.35 -15.22 14.80
C GLY A 52 1.86 -14.90 14.98
N SER A 53 1.46 -13.61 14.96
CA SER A 53 0.08 -13.21 15.23
C SER A 53 -0.74 -13.12 13.94
N VAL A 54 -1.95 -13.68 13.98
CA VAL A 54 -2.89 -13.70 12.86
C VAL A 54 -4.15 -12.96 13.27
N THR A 55 -4.57 -11.98 12.47
CA THR A 55 -5.80 -11.22 12.66
C THR A 55 -6.78 -11.58 11.54
N LEU A 56 -7.97 -12.03 11.94
CA LEU A 56 -9.06 -12.40 11.05
C LEU A 56 -10.23 -11.45 11.25
N HIS A 57 -10.75 -10.89 10.15
CA HIS A 57 -12.01 -10.16 10.12
C HIS A 57 -13.07 -11.00 9.42
N PHE A 58 -14.14 -11.33 10.13
CA PHE A 58 -15.19 -12.22 9.63
C PHE A 58 -16.58 -11.64 9.90
N ASP A 59 -17.57 -12.17 9.19
CA ASP A 59 -18.97 -11.80 9.37
C ASP A 59 -19.68 -12.86 10.23
N PRO A 60 -20.08 -12.52 11.47
CA PRO A 60 -20.68 -13.48 12.40
C PRO A 60 -22.04 -14.02 11.93
N LEU A 61 -22.72 -13.32 11.00
CA LEU A 61 -23.99 -13.77 10.44
C LEU A 61 -23.82 -14.83 9.35
N ARG A 62 -22.64 -14.90 8.71
CA ARG A 62 -22.30 -15.89 7.69
C ARG A 62 -21.49 -17.06 8.24
N MET A 63 -20.65 -16.80 9.25
CA MET A 63 -19.78 -17.82 9.85
C MET A 63 -19.67 -17.60 11.36
N PRO A 64 -20.22 -18.50 12.19
CA PRO A 64 -20.05 -18.45 13.64
C PRO A 64 -18.58 -18.58 14.03
N ALA A 65 -18.17 -17.87 15.09
CA ALA A 65 -16.78 -17.82 15.52
C ALA A 65 -16.18 -19.20 15.83
N GLN A 66 -16.98 -20.17 16.31
CA GLN A 66 -16.51 -21.54 16.59
C GLN A 66 -16.13 -22.31 15.31
N ASN A 67 -17.00 -22.32 14.30
CA ASN A 67 -16.70 -22.95 13.00
C ASN A 67 -15.47 -22.34 12.32
N LEU A 68 -15.25 -21.04 12.50
CA LEU A 68 -14.07 -20.36 11.99
C LEU A 68 -12.79 -20.85 12.67
N LEU A 69 -12.82 -21.05 13.99
CA LEU A 69 -11.67 -21.55 14.75
C LEU A 69 -11.35 -23.02 14.43
N ASP A 70 -12.36 -23.86 14.23
CA ASP A 70 -12.16 -25.27 13.87
C ASP A 70 -11.53 -25.42 12.48
N ARG A 71 -12.05 -24.68 11.50
CA ARG A 71 -11.49 -24.64 10.13
C ARG A 71 -10.11 -24.01 10.10
N PHE A 72 -9.88 -22.96 10.88
CA PHE A 72 -8.56 -22.37 11.07
C PHE A 72 -7.56 -23.40 11.60
N GLY A 73 -7.95 -24.18 12.62
CA GLY A 73 -7.11 -25.24 13.18
C GLY A 73 -6.73 -26.31 12.16
N ALA A 74 -7.66 -26.69 11.27
CA ALA A 74 -7.37 -27.63 10.18
C ALA A 74 -6.36 -27.07 9.17
N ILE A 75 -6.49 -25.80 8.78
CA ILE A 75 -5.57 -25.13 7.85
C ILE A 75 -4.18 -25.01 8.47
N VAL A 76 -4.08 -24.61 9.74
CA VAL A 76 -2.78 -24.50 10.42
C VAL A 76 -2.13 -25.87 10.63
N ALA A 77 -2.89 -26.94 10.80
CA ALA A 77 -2.35 -28.30 10.90
C ALA A 77 -1.80 -28.82 9.57
N ASP A 78 -2.36 -28.39 8.44
CA ASP A 78 -1.92 -28.77 7.09
C ASP A 78 -0.87 -27.80 6.50
N LEU A 79 -0.62 -26.68 7.17
CA LEU A 79 0.30 -25.64 6.73
C LEU A 79 1.70 -26.14 6.37
N PRO A 80 2.35 -27.08 7.08
CA PRO A 80 3.67 -27.58 6.71
C PRO A 80 3.71 -28.27 5.34
N ARG A 81 2.61 -28.95 4.96
CA ARG A 81 2.45 -29.60 3.64
C ARG A 81 2.09 -28.61 2.54
N ARG A 82 1.45 -27.49 2.88
CA ARG A 82 1.12 -26.42 1.93
C ARG A 82 2.30 -25.47 1.70
N ALA A 83 3.05 -25.18 2.76
CA ALA A 83 4.27 -24.38 2.72
C ALA A 83 5.41 -25.08 1.96
N SER A 84 5.41 -26.41 1.85
CA SER A 84 6.42 -27.11 1.02
C SER A 84 6.32 -26.78 -0.47
N TRP A 85 5.17 -26.29 -0.95
CA TRP A 85 4.99 -25.79 -2.32
C TRP A 85 5.43 -24.32 -2.47
N LEU A 86 5.55 -23.59 -1.37
CA LEU A 86 6.08 -22.22 -1.31
C LEU A 86 7.58 -22.19 -1.00
N GLY A 87 8.24 -23.35 -0.92
CA GLY A 87 9.67 -23.51 -0.73
C GLY A 87 10.56 -22.92 -1.83
N ASP A 88 9.98 -22.29 -2.85
CA ASP A 88 10.68 -21.58 -3.93
C ASP A 88 10.26 -20.10 -4.07
N SER A 89 9.60 -19.50 -3.07
CA SER A 89 9.31 -18.06 -3.06
C SER A 89 10.39 -17.32 -2.27
N PRO A 90 11.21 -16.47 -2.92
CA PRO A 90 12.37 -15.86 -2.27
C PRO A 90 11.94 -14.73 -1.33
N SER A 91 12.02 -15.00 -0.03
CA SER A 91 11.98 -13.98 1.02
C SER A 91 13.34 -13.26 1.11
N LEU A 92 13.33 -11.95 0.84
CA LEU A 92 14.15 -10.88 1.45
C LEU A 92 15.64 -11.12 1.82
N ASP A 93 16.35 -11.98 1.11
CA ASP A 93 17.81 -11.98 1.07
C ASP A 93 18.24 -11.98 -0.39
N GLN A 94 19.13 -11.07 -0.78
CA GLN A 94 19.64 -10.98 -2.16
C GLN A 94 20.58 -12.15 -2.52
N ARG A 95 20.57 -13.23 -1.73
CA ARG A 95 21.26 -14.49 -2.00
C ARG A 95 20.39 -15.31 -2.91
N ILE A 96 20.94 -15.81 -4.00
CA ILE A 96 20.20 -16.63 -4.95
C ILE A 96 20.62 -18.07 -4.71
N PRO A 97 19.93 -18.83 -3.84
CA PRO A 97 20.28 -20.23 -3.61
C PRO A 97 20.00 -21.04 -4.88
N GLY A 98 21.02 -21.73 -5.37
CA GLY A 98 20.89 -22.68 -6.48
C GLY A 98 21.52 -22.18 -7.78
N LYS A 99 21.09 -22.79 -8.89
CA LYS A 99 21.67 -22.55 -10.22
C LYS A 99 20.99 -21.36 -10.89
N THR A 100 21.70 -20.26 -11.06
CA THR A 100 21.18 -19.02 -11.67
C THR A 100 21.95 -18.66 -12.93
N THR A 101 21.24 -18.21 -13.95
CA THR A 101 21.85 -17.83 -15.23
C THR A 101 21.77 -16.32 -15.42
N PHE A 102 22.91 -15.68 -15.58
CA PHE A 102 23.07 -14.25 -15.86
C PHE A 102 23.49 -14.05 -17.31
N ARG A 103 23.18 -12.88 -17.87
CA ARG A 103 23.73 -12.47 -19.17
C ARG A 103 24.99 -11.64 -18.93
N VAL A 104 26.01 -11.83 -19.75
CA VAL A 104 27.28 -11.10 -19.62
C VAL A 104 27.59 -10.35 -20.92
N GLU A 105 27.80 -9.04 -20.81
CA GLU A 105 28.08 -8.15 -21.94
C GLU A 105 29.57 -7.80 -22.03
N GLY A 106 30.04 -7.51 -23.24
CA GLY A 106 31.45 -7.23 -23.53
C GLY A 106 32.33 -8.46 -23.82
N MET A 107 31.81 -9.68 -23.71
CA MET A 107 32.57 -10.88 -24.08
C MET A 107 32.62 -11.05 -25.62
N THR A 108 33.82 -11.14 -26.18
CA THR A 108 34.05 -11.24 -27.64
C THR A 108 34.81 -12.48 -28.07
N CYS A 109 35.42 -13.24 -27.15
CA CYS A 109 36.19 -14.44 -27.46
C CYS A 109 36.20 -15.45 -26.30
N ALA A 110 36.71 -16.66 -26.56
CA ALA A 110 36.76 -17.75 -25.58
C ALA A 110 37.62 -17.41 -24.35
N SER A 111 38.68 -16.62 -24.52
CA SER A 111 39.50 -16.17 -23.38
C SER A 111 38.78 -15.14 -22.50
N CYS A 112 37.86 -14.34 -23.06
CA CYS A 112 36.97 -13.47 -22.28
C CYS A 112 36.03 -14.29 -21.38
N ALA A 113 35.42 -15.35 -21.93
CA ALA A 113 34.54 -16.23 -21.16
C ALA A 113 35.29 -16.92 -19.98
N MET A 114 36.50 -17.41 -20.22
CA MET A 114 37.35 -18.02 -19.18
C MET A 114 37.71 -17.03 -18.06
N ARG A 115 37.97 -15.76 -18.40
CA ARG A 115 38.24 -14.70 -17.41
C ARG A 115 37.04 -14.44 -16.52
N VAL A 116 35.85 -14.34 -17.11
CA VAL A 116 34.58 -14.16 -16.37
C VAL A 116 34.28 -15.36 -15.48
N GLU A 117 34.47 -16.58 -15.99
CA GLU A 117 34.27 -17.81 -15.23
C GLU A 117 35.18 -17.90 -14.00
N THR A 118 36.47 -17.56 -14.19
CA THR A 118 37.47 -17.51 -13.12
C THR A 118 37.15 -16.42 -12.09
N ALA A 119 36.64 -15.26 -12.53
CA ALA A 119 36.26 -14.17 -11.64
C ALA A 119 35.06 -14.56 -10.77
N LEU A 120 34.04 -15.15 -11.38
CA LEU A 120 32.84 -15.64 -10.68
C LEU A 120 33.16 -16.76 -9.69
N GLY A 121 34.05 -17.70 -10.05
CA GLY A 121 34.46 -18.79 -9.17
C GLY A 121 35.26 -18.34 -7.93
N LYS A 122 35.79 -17.12 -7.90
CA LYS A 122 36.49 -16.55 -6.74
C LYS A 122 35.56 -15.83 -5.75
N VAL A 123 34.29 -15.66 -6.10
CA VAL A 123 33.33 -14.96 -5.24
C VAL A 123 32.94 -15.87 -4.06
N PRO A 124 33.01 -15.39 -2.80
CA PRO A 124 32.53 -16.14 -1.65
C PRO A 124 31.05 -16.52 -1.80
N GLY A 125 30.74 -17.80 -1.60
CA GLY A 125 29.39 -18.33 -1.80
C GLY A 125 29.10 -18.83 -3.22
N VAL A 126 30.10 -18.95 -4.11
CA VAL A 126 29.95 -19.63 -5.41
C VAL A 126 30.50 -21.05 -5.32
N SER A 127 29.67 -22.06 -5.57
CA SER A 127 30.07 -23.47 -5.63
C SER A 127 30.58 -23.88 -7.01
N SER A 128 30.00 -23.33 -8.08
CA SER A 128 30.48 -23.53 -9.45
C SER A 128 30.03 -22.39 -10.36
N ALA A 129 30.87 -21.95 -11.28
CA ALA A 129 30.50 -21.01 -12.35
C ALA A 129 30.85 -21.62 -13.71
N THR A 130 29.98 -21.43 -14.70
CA THR A 130 30.19 -21.90 -16.07
C THR A 130 29.73 -20.82 -17.04
N VAL A 131 30.59 -20.42 -17.98
CA VAL A 131 30.26 -19.35 -18.94
C VAL A 131 30.15 -19.90 -20.36
N ASN A 132 29.00 -19.67 -20.98
CA ASN A 132 28.74 -20.06 -22.36
C ASN A 132 28.82 -18.83 -23.27
N LEU A 133 29.92 -18.74 -24.02
CA LEU A 133 30.18 -17.64 -24.96
C LEU A 133 29.13 -17.55 -26.06
N ALA A 134 28.71 -18.68 -26.64
CA ALA A 134 27.76 -18.71 -27.76
C ALA A 134 26.40 -18.11 -27.39
N THR A 135 26.02 -18.19 -26.12
CA THR A 135 24.75 -17.65 -25.60
C THR A 135 24.92 -16.36 -24.79
N HIS A 136 26.15 -15.89 -24.60
CA HIS A 136 26.50 -14.78 -23.71
C HIS A 136 25.93 -14.94 -22.29
N LYS A 137 25.91 -16.17 -21.77
CA LYS A 137 25.32 -16.51 -20.47
C LYS A 137 26.35 -17.06 -19.50
N ALA A 138 26.35 -16.58 -18.27
CA ALA A 138 27.09 -17.12 -17.14
C ALA A 138 26.13 -17.82 -16.19
N THR A 139 26.32 -19.12 -15.97
CA THR A 139 25.55 -19.90 -15.01
C THR A 139 26.37 -20.05 -13.74
N VAL A 140 25.84 -19.55 -12.63
CA VAL A 140 26.49 -19.61 -11.31
C VAL A 140 25.62 -20.46 -10.41
N GLN A 141 26.25 -21.38 -9.69
CA GLN A 141 25.60 -22.14 -8.63
C GLN A 141 26.23 -21.73 -7.30
N GLY A 142 25.39 -21.43 -6.32
CA GLY A 142 25.83 -20.99 -5.01
C GLY A 142 24.76 -20.18 -4.29
N ASP A 143 25.21 -19.36 -3.36
CA ASP A 143 24.45 -18.51 -2.44
C ASP A 143 25.02 -17.07 -2.41
N ALA A 144 25.89 -16.74 -3.37
CA ALA A 144 26.44 -15.41 -3.58
C ALA A 144 25.38 -14.39 -4.02
N THR A 145 25.53 -13.15 -3.56
CA THR A 145 24.64 -12.03 -3.91
C THR A 145 24.94 -11.47 -5.31
N PHE A 146 23.92 -10.95 -6.00
CA PHE A 146 24.07 -10.32 -7.31
C PHE A 146 25.13 -9.19 -7.31
N GLU A 147 25.17 -8.35 -6.27
CA GLU A 147 26.13 -7.25 -6.16
C GLU A 147 27.58 -7.76 -6.14
N ALA A 148 27.85 -8.83 -5.39
CA ALA A 148 29.18 -9.45 -5.34
C ALA A 148 29.59 -10.09 -6.67
N LEU A 149 28.65 -10.75 -7.37
CA LEU A 149 28.88 -11.33 -8.69
C LEU A 149 29.12 -10.25 -9.75
N SER A 150 28.32 -9.17 -9.72
CA SER A 150 28.46 -8.02 -10.62
C SER A 150 29.81 -7.33 -10.40
N ALA A 151 30.20 -7.05 -9.16
CA ALA A 151 31.48 -6.44 -8.84
C ALA A 151 32.69 -7.27 -9.32
N ALA A 152 32.62 -8.60 -9.20
CA ALA A 152 33.67 -9.49 -9.68
C ALA A 152 33.79 -9.49 -11.22
N VAL A 153 32.67 -9.43 -11.92
CA VAL A 153 32.64 -9.40 -13.40
C VAL A 153 33.05 -8.03 -13.95
N SER A 154 32.62 -6.93 -13.31
CA SER A 154 33.08 -5.57 -13.62
C SER A 154 34.57 -5.38 -13.33
N GLY A 155 35.08 -5.98 -12.25
CA GLY A 155 36.53 -6.03 -11.97
C GLY A 155 37.34 -6.79 -13.03
N ALA A 156 36.71 -7.68 -13.80
CA ALA A 156 37.29 -8.35 -14.95
C ALA A 156 37.12 -7.57 -16.27
N GLY A 157 36.42 -6.44 -16.26
CA GLY A 157 36.17 -5.57 -17.43
C GLY A 157 34.92 -5.91 -18.23
N TYR A 158 33.94 -6.60 -17.64
CA TYR A 158 32.69 -7.01 -18.30
C TYR A 158 31.48 -6.62 -17.46
N ASP A 159 30.28 -6.61 -18.06
CA ASP A 159 29.06 -6.24 -17.34
C ASP A 159 28.14 -7.43 -17.17
N LEU A 160 27.69 -7.66 -15.92
CA LEU A 160 26.73 -8.70 -15.57
C LEU A 160 25.31 -8.13 -15.56
N VAL A 161 24.44 -8.62 -16.43
CA VAL A 161 23.04 -8.20 -16.55
C VAL A 161 22.13 -9.16 -15.80
N ASP A 162 21.36 -8.62 -14.86
CA ASP A 162 20.38 -9.36 -14.05
C ASP A 162 19.27 -9.95 -14.95
N PRO A 163 18.96 -11.25 -14.84
CA PRO A 163 17.84 -11.89 -15.55
C PRO A 163 16.46 -11.49 -15.02
N ARG A 164 16.37 -10.85 -13.84
CA ARG A 164 15.09 -10.31 -13.34
C ARG A 164 14.63 -9.19 -14.26
N PRO A 165 13.39 -9.22 -14.77
CA PRO A 165 12.90 -8.18 -15.67
C PRO A 165 12.97 -6.83 -14.95
N LYS A 166 13.82 -5.92 -15.45
CA LYS A 166 13.81 -4.51 -15.04
C LYS A 166 12.37 -3.99 -15.16
N GLY A 167 11.81 -3.47 -14.07
CA GLY A 167 10.54 -2.75 -14.08
C GLY A 167 9.28 -3.57 -13.76
N GLN A 168 9.30 -4.41 -12.71
CA GLN A 168 8.02 -4.87 -12.15
C GLN A 168 7.26 -3.63 -11.63
N ALA A 169 6.10 -3.38 -12.24
CA ALA A 169 5.23 -2.29 -11.84
C ALA A 169 4.66 -2.59 -10.45
N ARG A 170 5.13 -1.84 -9.45
CA ARG A 170 4.66 -1.94 -8.07
C ARG A 170 3.50 -0.98 -7.88
N THR A 171 2.40 -1.46 -7.33
CA THR A 171 1.21 -0.64 -7.08
C THR A 171 1.10 -0.30 -5.60
N PHE A 172 0.90 0.98 -5.33
CA PHE A 172 0.73 1.56 -4.01
C PHE A 172 -0.64 2.23 -3.93
N ARG A 173 -1.21 2.25 -2.73
CA ARG A 173 -2.39 3.04 -2.41
C ARG A 173 -1.92 4.38 -1.88
N VAL A 174 -2.51 5.45 -2.39
CA VAL A 174 -2.19 6.82 -1.96
C VAL A 174 -3.36 7.40 -1.17
N GLU A 175 -3.09 7.84 0.06
CA GLU A 175 -4.07 8.50 0.92
C GLU A 175 -3.93 10.02 0.87
N GLY A 176 -5.07 10.73 0.96
CA GLY A 176 -5.10 12.20 1.02
C GLY A 176 -5.20 12.91 -0.33
N MET A 177 -5.23 12.20 -1.46
CA MET A 177 -5.49 12.82 -2.78
C MET A 177 -6.98 13.12 -2.96
N THR A 178 -7.32 14.38 -3.23
CA THR A 178 -8.71 14.87 -3.40
C THR A 178 -8.99 15.46 -4.77
N CYS A 179 -7.96 15.80 -5.55
CA CYS A 179 -8.11 16.40 -6.88
C CYS A 179 -6.97 16.03 -7.83
N SER A 180 -7.12 16.38 -9.12
CA SER A 180 -6.14 16.08 -10.17
C SER A 180 -4.77 16.69 -9.90
N SER A 181 -4.72 17.89 -9.30
CA SER A 181 -3.44 18.53 -8.95
C SER A 181 -2.75 17.86 -7.77
N CYS A 182 -3.48 17.20 -6.86
CA CYS A 182 -2.87 16.34 -5.83
C CYS A 182 -2.22 15.11 -6.47
N ALA A 183 -2.88 14.48 -7.46
CA ALA A 183 -2.32 13.34 -8.17
C ALA A 183 -1.02 13.70 -8.91
N THR A 184 -0.99 14.85 -9.60
CA THR A 184 0.23 15.33 -10.28
C THR A 184 1.37 15.62 -9.31
N ARG A 185 1.08 16.15 -8.11
CA ARG A 185 2.12 16.36 -7.07
C ARG A 185 2.69 15.05 -6.55
N VAL A 186 1.85 14.05 -6.32
CA VAL A 186 2.30 12.72 -5.89
C VAL A 186 3.10 12.04 -7.00
N GLU A 187 2.66 12.15 -8.25
CA GLU A 187 3.38 11.63 -9.42
C GLU A 187 4.76 12.28 -9.57
N ALA A 188 4.84 13.61 -9.43
CA ALA A 188 6.09 14.35 -9.43
C ALA A 188 7.02 13.90 -8.28
N ALA A 189 6.48 13.78 -7.06
CA ALA A 189 7.23 13.34 -5.89
C ALA A 189 7.81 11.92 -6.08
N LEU A 190 7.03 10.99 -6.62
CA LEU A 190 7.47 9.63 -6.92
C LEU A 190 8.51 9.60 -8.05
N SER A 191 8.31 10.37 -9.12
CA SER A 191 9.24 10.45 -10.25
C SER A 191 10.59 11.07 -9.88
N GLY A 192 10.65 11.90 -8.83
CA GLY A 192 11.88 12.52 -8.33
C GLY A 192 12.76 11.59 -7.49
N VAL A 193 12.30 10.39 -7.14
CA VAL A 193 13.08 9.44 -6.33
C VAL A 193 14.11 8.72 -7.20
N ALA A 194 15.37 8.72 -6.77
CA ALA A 194 16.44 8.01 -7.47
C ALA A 194 16.12 6.51 -7.61
N GLY A 195 16.18 6.00 -8.84
CA GLY A 195 15.82 4.62 -9.17
C GLY A 195 14.37 4.43 -9.61
N VAL A 196 13.57 5.49 -9.75
CA VAL A 196 12.25 5.44 -10.41
C VAL A 196 12.42 5.70 -11.90
N GLU A 197 11.94 4.77 -12.74
CA GLU A 197 11.94 4.91 -14.20
C GLU A 197 10.64 5.54 -14.71
N SER A 198 9.51 5.16 -14.11
CA SER A 198 8.23 5.79 -14.37
C SER A 198 7.31 5.67 -13.15
N ALA A 199 6.56 6.73 -12.87
CA ALA A 199 5.49 6.73 -11.89
C ALA A 199 4.22 7.22 -12.58
N THR A 200 3.10 6.54 -12.33
CA THR A 200 1.78 6.94 -12.85
C THR A 200 0.79 6.90 -11.71
N VAL A 201 0.06 8.00 -11.51
CA VAL A 201 -0.93 8.12 -10.44
C VAL A 201 -2.32 8.18 -11.03
N ASN A 202 -3.20 7.32 -10.53
CA ASN A 202 -4.60 7.30 -10.90
C ASN A 202 -5.44 7.80 -9.72
N LEU A 203 -6.00 9.00 -9.89
CA LEU A 203 -6.84 9.64 -8.88
C LEU A 203 -8.14 8.84 -8.64
N ALA A 204 -8.74 8.29 -9.69
CA ALA A 204 -10.05 7.65 -9.61
C ALA A 204 -10.05 6.44 -8.66
N ASN A 205 -8.95 5.70 -8.62
CA ASN A 205 -8.82 4.51 -7.78
C ASN A 205 -7.85 4.69 -6.60
N HIS A 206 -7.32 5.90 -6.38
CA HIS A 206 -6.32 6.21 -5.36
C HIS A 206 -5.08 5.29 -5.42
N LYS A 207 -4.64 4.90 -6.62
CA LYS A 207 -3.47 4.03 -6.83
C LYS A 207 -2.34 4.78 -7.53
N ALA A 208 -1.11 4.52 -7.09
CA ALA A 208 0.11 4.91 -7.78
C ALA A 208 0.83 3.64 -8.24
N THR A 209 1.23 3.61 -9.51
CA THR A 209 2.02 2.52 -10.08
C THR A 209 3.41 3.03 -10.37
N VAL A 210 4.42 2.40 -9.80
CA VAL A 210 5.83 2.80 -9.92
C VAL A 210 6.62 1.66 -10.54
N LYS A 211 7.37 1.96 -11.60
CA LYS A 211 8.38 1.08 -12.19
C LYS A 211 9.76 1.62 -11.86
N GLY A 212 10.66 0.72 -11.47
CA GLY A 212 12.05 1.06 -11.16
C GLY A 212 12.60 0.22 -10.00
N SER A 213 13.85 0.47 -9.63
CA SER A 213 14.59 -0.20 -8.56
C SER A 213 14.55 0.53 -7.21
N ALA A 214 13.92 1.71 -7.14
CA ALA A 214 13.85 2.50 -5.90
C ALA A 214 13.26 1.68 -4.72
N PRO A 215 13.84 1.76 -3.50
CA PRO A 215 13.33 1.04 -2.35
C PRO A 215 12.00 1.63 -1.86
N ASP A 216 11.07 0.78 -1.40
CA ASP A 216 9.73 1.19 -0.97
C ASP A 216 9.77 2.27 0.13
N ALA A 217 10.74 2.20 1.05
CA ALA A 217 10.91 3.20 2.10
C ALA A 217 11.21 4.60 1.55
N ALA A 218 11.98 4.71 0.46
CA ALA A 218 12.27 6.01 -0.16
C ALA A 218 11.06 6.58 -0.90
N LEU A 219 10.25 5.71 -1.53
CA LEU A 219 8.99 6.11 -2.16
C LEU A 219 7.98 6.63 -1.13
N ILE A 220 7.84 5.95 0.00
CA ILE A 220 6.96 6.37 1.10
C ILE A 220 7.40 7.71 1.65
N ALA A 221 8.69 7.87 1.97
CA ALA A 221 9.22 9.12 2.50
C ALA A 221 9.02 10.32 1.56
N ALA A 222 9.20 10.13 0.24
CA ALA A 222 8.99 11.18 -0.75
C ALA A 222 7.52 11.65 -0.82
N VAL A 223 6.57 10.71 -0.73
CA VAL A 223 5.14 11.02 -0.77
C VAL A 223 4.64 11.61 0.54
N GLU A 224 5.19 11.19 1.69
CA GLU A 224 4.92 11.80 2.99
C GLU A 224 5.46 13.22 3.09
N ALA A 225 6.64 13.48 2.53
CA ALA A 225 7.18 14.85 2.42
C ALA A 225 6.29 15.75 1.55
N ALA A 226 5.60 15.19 0.56
CA ALA A 226 4.58 15.88 -0.23
C ALA A 226 3.23 16.04 0.51
N GLY A 227 3.08 15.47 1.70
CA GLY A 227 1.90 15.60 2.56
C GLY A 227 0.85 14.50 2.38
N TYR A 228 1.18 13.40 1.70
CA TYR A 228 0.26 12.30 1.39
C TYR A 228 0.73 10.98 2.01
N GLY A 229 -0.18 10.03 2.22
CA GLY A 229 0.18 8.69 2.71
C GLY A 229 0.42 7.73 1.54
N LEU A 230 1.45 6.88 1.62
CA LEU A 230 1.73 5.84 0.63
C LEU A 230 1.79 4.46 1.31
N HIS A 231 0.97 3.52 0.84
CA HIS A 231 0.93 2.16 1.40
C HIS A 231 1.10 1.12 0.29
N PRO A 232 2.01 0.14 0.43
CA PRO A 232 2.15 -0.94 -0.54
C PRO A 232 0.86 -1.76 -0.61
N VAL A 233 0.34 -1.96 -1.82
CA VAL A 233 -0.77 -2.88 -2.05
C VAL A 233 -0.14 -4.25 -2.29
N ALA A 234 -0.15 -5.11 -1.26
CA ALA A 234 0.12 -6.52 -1.47
C ALA A 234 -0.91 -7.04 -2.49
N LEU A 235 -0.41 -7.53 -3.62
CA LEU A 235 -1.21 -8.00 -4.74
C LEU A 235 -2.17 -9.11 -4.27
N VAL A 236 -3.46 -8.78 -4.23
CA VAL A 236 -4.65 -9.46 -4.81
C VAL A 236 -5.86 -8.95 -4.00
N GLU A 237 -6.38 -7.77 -4.36
CA GLU A 237 -7.73 -7.37 -3.98
C GLU A 237 -8.68 -7.89 -5.07
N ARG A 238 -9.64 -8.76 -4.72
CA ARG A 238 -10.66 -9.22 -5.68
C ARG A 238 -11.42 -7.99 -6.22
N PRO A 239 -11.67 -7.89 -7.55
CA PRO A 239 -12.36 -6.75 -8.16
C PRO A 239 -13.71 -6.40 -7.52
N ASP A 240 -14.37 -7.39 -6.91
CA ASP A 240 -15.68 -7.22 -6.28
C ASP A 240 -15.60 -6.51 -4.92
N ASP A 241 -14.52 -6.66 -4.15
CA ASP A 241 -14.35 -5.98 -2.85
C ASP A 241 -14.04 -4.49 -3.03
N VAL A 242 -13.30 -4.14 -4.09
CA VAL A 242 -13.05 -2.74 -4.49
C VAL A 242 -14.37 -2.06 -4.86
N ARG A 243 -15.21 -2.71 -5.68
CA ARG A 243 -16.52 -2.19 -6.11
C ARG A 243 -17.50 -2.02 -4.96
N VAL A 244 -17.51 -2.94 -3.99
CA VAL A 244 -18.39 -2.85 -2.80
C VAL A 244 -17.97 -1.68 -1.91
N ARG A 245 -16.66 -1.49 -1.67
CA ARG A 245 -16.14 -0.40 -0.86
C ARG A 245 -16.33 0.96 -1.54
N GLU A 246 -16.07 1.05 -2.84
CA GLU A 246 -16.26 2.25 -3.65
C GLU A 246 -17.74 2.70 -3.65
N ARG A 247 -18.68 1.75 -3.79
CA ARG A 247 -20.11 2.04 -3.65
C ARG A 247 -20.48 2.57 -2.27
N SER A 248 -19.85 2.09 -1.20
CA SER A 248 -20.11 2.58 0.15
C SER A 248 -19.60 4.01 0.36
N HIS A 249 -18.40 4.34 -0.15
CA HIS A 249 -17.86 5.70 -0.11
C HIS A 249 -18.70 6.68 -0.93
N LEU A 250 -19.15 6.27 -2.13
CA LEU A 250 -20.04 7.09 -2.95
C LEU A 250 -21.38 7.33 -2.25
N LYS A 251 -21.96 6.33 -1.59
CA LYS A 251 -23.19 6.48 -0.82
C LYS A 251 -23.01 7.44 0.35
N ASP A 252 -21.88 7.39 1.05
CA ASP A 252 -21.59 8.33 2.14
C ASP A 252 -21.41 9.77 1.63
N LEU A 253 -20.74 9.95 0.49
CA LEU A 253 -20.60 11.26 -0.15
C LEU A 253 -21.94 11.81 -0.64
N LEU A 254 -22.76 10.97 -1.29
CA LEU A 254 -24.10 11.34 -1.73
C LEU A 254 -25.01 11.66 -0.54
N ARG A 255 -24.93 10.87 0.54
CA ARG A 255 -25.68 11.14 1.77
C ARG A 255 -25.27 12.48 2.39
N LYS A 256 -23.96 12.76 2.49
CA LYS A 256 -23.46 14.06 2.98
C LYS A 256 -23.93 15.20 2.07
N LEU A 257 -23.85 15.02 0.76
CA LEU A 257 -24.30 16.00 -0.24
C LEU A 257 -25.79 16.31 -0.06
N VAL A 258 -26.64 15.28 -0.03
CA VAL A 258 -28.11 15.45 0.11
C VAL A 258 -28.45 16.10 1.45
N ILE A 259 -27.83 15.68 2.55
CA ILE A 259 -28.07 16.29 3.87
C ILE A 259 -27.59 17.75 3.88
N SER A 260 -26.40 18.04 3.34
CA SER A 260 -25.88 19.40 3.27
C SER A 260 -26.75 20.30 2.37
N ALA A 261 -27.22 19.78 1.24
CA ALA A 261 -28.11 20.52 0.35
C ALA A 261 -29.46 20.81 1.03
N ALA A 262 -30.04 19.82 1.70
CA ALA A 262 -31.29 19.96 2.44
C ALA A 262 -31.19 20.99 3.59
N LEU A 263 -30.04 21.08 4.26
CA LEU A 263 -29.80 22.07 5.32
C LEU A 263 -29.48 23.46 4.76
N SER A 264 -28.76 23.55 3.64
CA SER A 264 -28.40 24.82 3.01
C SER A 264 -29.57 25.48 2.27
N LEU A 265 -30.55 24.71 1.79
CA LEU A 265 -31.66 25.23 0.99
C LEU A 265 -32.58 26.18 1.79
N PRO A 266 -32.98 25.87 3.05
CA PRO A 266 -33.66 26.82 3.91
C PRO A 266 -32.82 28.06 4.24
N VAL A 267 -31.52 27.90 4.49
CA VAL A 267 -30.62 29.03 4.77
C VAL A 267 -30.60 29.99 3.58
N LEU A 268 -30.44 29.46 2.38
CA LEU A 268 -30.41 30.22 1.14
C LEU A 268 -31.76 30.90 0.88
N ALA A 269 -32.88 30.22 1.14
CA ALA A 269 -34.21 30.81 1.03
C ALA A 269 -34.40 31.98 2.02
N ILE A 270 -34.02 31.82 3.29
CA ILE A 270 -34.14 32.90 4.29
C ILE A 270 -33.28 34.11 3.88
N SER A 271 -32.05 33.88 3.40
CA SER A 271 -31.15 34.95 2.98
C SER A 271 -31.57 35.65 1.68
N MET A 272 -32.08 34.91 0.69
CA MET A 272 -32.44 35.46 -0.63
C MET A 272 -33.83 36.09 -0.67
N LEU A 273 -34.78 35.57 0.11
CA LEU A 273 -36.16 36.09 0.15
C LEU A 273 -36.34 37.14 1.26
N GLU A 274 -35.26 37.51 1.97
CA GLU A 274 -35.27 38.46 3.09
C GLU A 274 -36.39 38.15 4.12
N LEU A 275 -36.60 36.86 4.42
CA LEU A 275 -37.64 36.44 5.37
C LEU A 275 -37.29 36.91 6.79
N ALA A 276 -37.82 38.07 7.16
CA ALA A 276 -37.61 38.69 8.46
C ALA A 276 -38.59 38.14 9.52
N PHE A 277 -38.16 37.12 10.25
CA PHE A 277 -38.82 36.66 11.47
C PHE A 277 -37.88 36.71 12.68
N PRO A 278 -38.40 36.86 13.91
CA PRO A 278 -37.58 36.90 15.12
C PRO A 278 -36.72 35.63 15.24
N GLY A 279 -35.40 35.79 15.31
CA GLY A 279 -34.46 34.67 15.42
C GLY A 279 -34.01 34.03 14.10
N ALA A 280 -34.39 34.58 12.93
CA ALA A 280 -33.94 34.08 11.63
C ALA A 280 -32.41 33.92 11.53
N ARG A 281 -31.64 34.88 12.07
CA ARG A 281 -30.17 34.81 12.11
C ARG A 281 -29.63 33.65 12.95
N ILE A 282 -30.29 33.33 14.07
CA ILE A 282 -29.93 32.19 14.93
C ILE A 282 -30.25 30.87 14.22
N VAL A 283 -31.40 30.79 13.56
CA VAL A 283 -31.79 29.61 12.75
C VAL A 283 -30.79 29.37 11.63
N GLN A 284 -30.35 30.42 10.92
CA GLN A 284 -29.31 30.33 9.91
C GLN A 284 -27.98 29.82 10.49
N LEU A 285 -27.55 30.34 11.65
CA LEU A 285 -26.33 29.86 12.31
C LEU A 285 -26.42 28.38 12.68
N VAL A 286 -27.54 27.94 13.27
CA VAL A 286 -27.74 26.55 13.67
C VAL A 286 -27.75 25.60 12.47
N LEU A 287 -28.35 26.01 11.35
CA LEU A 287 -28.40 25.20 10.13
C LEU A 287 -27.06 25.15 9.37
N THR A 288 -26.32 26.26 9.35
CA THR A 288 -25.03 26.35 8.64
C THR A 288 -23.88 25.65 9.37
N THR A 289 -23.88 25.65 10.71
CA THR A 289 -22.83 25.04 11.52
C THR A 289 -22.55 23.56 11.18
N PRO A 290 -23.54 22.65 11.12
CA PRO A 290 -23.29 21.26 10.72
C PRO A 290 -22.84 21.14 9.25
N VAL A 291 -23.28 22.03 8.36
CA VAL A 291 -22.80 22.02 6.97
C VAL A 291 -21.31 22.33 6.92
N VAL A 292 -20.86 23.38 7.60
CA VAL A 292 -19.45 23.81 7.61
C VAL A 292 -18.56 22.81 8.36
N PHE A 293 -18.93 22.44 9.59
CA PHE A 293 -18.03 21.67 10.46
C PHE A 293 -18.21 20.15 10.41
N TRP A 294 -19.37 19.62 10.02
CA TRP A 294 -19.57 18.18 9.87
C TRP A 294 -19.36 17.73 8.42
N ALA A 295 -20.05 18.35 7.46
CA ALA A 295 -19.86 17.99 6.05
C ALA A 295 -18.50 18.52 5.52
N GLY A 296 -18.11 19.74 5.90
CA GLY A 296 -16.83 20.35 5.49
C GLY A 296 -15.59 19.92 6.29
N ARG A 297 -15.72 19.11 7.35
CA ARG A 297 -14.61 18.75 8.27
C ARG A 297 -13.34 18.30 7.57
N GLN A 298 -13.47 17.52 6.50
CA GLN A 298 -12.34 16.96 5.76
C GLN A 298 -11.42 18.05 5.18
N PHE A 299 -11.99 19.16 4.70
CA PHE A 299 -11.22 20.26 4.10
C PHE A 299 -10.36 20.95 5.16
N PHE A 300 -10.91 21.21 6.35
CA PHE A 300 -10.17 21.82 7.46
C PHE A 300 -9.03 20.94 7.97
N VAL A 301 -9.25 19.62 8.07
CA VAL A 301 -8.21 18.68 8.51
C VAL A 301 -7.05 18.63 7.52
N VAL A 302 -7.34 18.57 6.22
CA VAL A 302 -6.32 18.54 5.16
C VAL A 302 -5.57 19.86 5.09
N ALA A 303 -6.28 20.99 5.11
CA ALA A 303 -5.70 22.32 5.13
C ALA A 303 -4.72 22.52 6.30
N TYR A 304 -5.08 22.08 7.51
CA TYR A 304 -4.21 22.17 8.69
C TYR A 304 -2.92 21.35 8.54
N LYS A 305 -3.02 20.14 7.98
CA LYS A 305 -1.85 19.29 7.73
C LYS A 305 -0.90 19.93 6.70
N LEU A 306 -1.45 20.46 5.60
CA LEU A 306 -0.66 21.11 4.55
C LEU A 306 0.00 22.40 5.02
N ALA A 307 -0.70 23.19 5.83
CA ALA A 307 -0.16 24.41 6.45
C ALA A 307 1.06 24.09 7.34
N ARG A 308 1.02 23.00 8.12
CA ARG A 308 2.18 22.54 8.90
C ARG A 308 3.36 22.10 8.03
N GLY A 309 3.10 21.59 6.84
CA GLY A 309 4.12 21.21 5.86
C GLY A 309 4.59 22.35 4.95
N GLY A 310 4.15 23.59 5.18
CA GLY A 310 4.53 24.74 4.35
C GLY A 310 3.98 24.71 2.92
N SER A 311 2.91 23.95 2.67
CA SER A 311 2.30 23.81 1.34
C SER A 311 0.81 24.22 1.36
N ALA A 312 0.25 24.52 0.19
CA ALA A 312 -1.15 24.90 0.04
C ALA A 312 -1.78 24.22 -1.18
N ASN A 313 -3.07 23.87 -1.05
CA ASN A 313 -3.87 23.25 -2.10
C ASN A 313 -5.30 23.85 -2.16
N MET A 314 -6.16 23.29 -3.03
CA MET A 314 -7.55 23.73 -3.18
C MET A 314 -8.37 23.61 -1.88
N ASP A 315 -8.14 22.56 -1.10
CA ASP A 315 -8.83 22.36 0.20
C ASP A 315 -8.46 23.46 1.20
N THR A 316 -7.24 23.98 1.11
CA THR A 316 -6.76 25.13 1.90
C THR A 316 -7.55 26.39 1.56
N LEU A 317 -7.78 26.65 0.27
CA LEU A 317 -8.58 27.79 -0.19
C LEU A 317 -10.03 27.69 0.30
N ILE A 318 -10.63 26.50 0.18
CA ILE A 318 -12.01 26.24 0.63
C ILE A 318 -12.12 26.44 2.15
N ALA A 319 -11.19 25.89 2.92
CA ALA A 319 -11.19 25.99 4.38
C ALA A 319 -11.04 27.44 4.86
N ILE A 320 -10.14 28.22 4.24
CA ILE A 320 -9.96 29.63 4.59
C ILE A 320 -11.19 30.46 4.20
N GLY A 321 -11.71 30.30 2.98
CA GLY A 321 -12.85 31.09 2.50
C GLY A 321 -14.13 30.82 3.31
N THR A 322 -14.48 29.55 3.50
CA THR A 322 -15.67 29.18 4.27
C THR A 322 -15.51 29.48 5.77
N GLY A 323 -14.30 29.29 6.31
CA GLY A 323 -13.99 29.62 7.69
C GLY A 323 -14.06 31.12 7.98
N ALA A 324 -13.53 31.96 7.08
CA ALA A 324 -13.58 33.41 7.21
C ALA A 324 -15.02 33.93 7.13
N ALA A 325 -15.81 33.45 6.16
CA ALA A 325 -17.21 33.83 6.03
C ALA A 325 -18.02 33.45 7.28
N TYR A 326 -17.85 32.23 7.79
CA TYR A 326 -18.52 31.77 9.00
C TYR A 326 -18.12 32.59 10.24
N ALA A 327 -16.82 32.87 10.41
CA ALA A 327 -16.32 33.68 11.52
C ALA A 327 -16.88 35.11 11.50
N TYR A 328 -16.95 35.72 10.31
CA TYR A 328 -17.55 37.03 10.12
C TYR A 328 -19.04 37.04 10.48
N SER A 329 -19.82 36.06 10.00
CA SER A 329 -21.25 35.96 10.32
C SER A 329 -21.52 35.77 11.82
N VAL A 330 -20.66 35.02 12.52
CA VAL A 330 -20.76 34.87 13.99
C VAL A 330 -20.41 36.19 14.69
N PHE A 331 -19.38 36.89 14.23
CA PHE A 331 -18.99 38.19 14.79
C PHE A 331 -20.12 39.21 14.65
N GLU A 332 -20.69 39.34 13.45
CA GLU A 332 -21.80 40.27 13.18
C GLU A 332 -23.01 39.94 14.07
N LEU A 333 -23.36 38.66 14.22
CA LEU A 333 -24.44 38.23 15.12
C LEU A 333 -24.18 38.58 16.59
N ALA A 334 -22.91 38.54 17.02
CA ALA A 334 -22.53 38.86 18.39
C ALA A 334 -22.48 40.38 18.65
N THR A 335 -22.18 41.19 17.63
CA THR A 335 -22.09 42.65 17.74
C THR A 335 -23.39 43.39 17.41
N GLY A 336 -24.34 42.74 16.74
CA GLY A 336 -25.70 43.26 16.47
C GLY A 336 -25.89 43.80 15.07
#